data_AF-A0A1V2NEK4-F1
#
_entry.id   AF-A0A1V2NEK4-F1
#
_cell.length_a   1.000
_cell.length_b   1.000
_cell.length_c   1.000
_cell.angle_alpha   90.00
_cell.angle_beta   90.00
_cell.angle_gamma   90.00
#
_symmetry.space_group_name_H-M   'P 1'
#
loop_
_entity.id
_entity.type
_entity.pdbx_description
1 polymer ?
#
loop_
_entity_poly.entity_id
_entity_poly.type
_entity_poly.pdbx_seq_one_letter_code
_entity_poly.pdbx_strand_id
1 'polypeptide(L)'
;MAERVEAWWARRQWSKGVDVPYAIGAYREAWAAFPALIRQYHPDLNGGIALSQVPPAADVLLLWQCDSGHRFAATPTEQRLRPGRERRRSAWCPECSELASPTRVPALPMRESVDAPPVSATGVLRPRRPKKSPPLCDKTPDLPPGAAFVSSCAPRPASAVEDRLRADLFARLALTEGLNAVRVTRPFFQHREIWPDLVLSELRIAVEYDSIGRHGLEHVGRREQADRRKDRALRAVGWEVVRVRTGKLEPLGPHDLQLATWNRAALDRLIEAFRGIRGPLLVDAYSR
;
A
#
# COMPACT_ATOMS: atom_id res chain seq x y z
N MET A 1 -9.10 7.00 -31.30
CA MET A 1 -9.16 5.53 -31.17
C MET A 1 -7.74 5.01 -31.19
N ALA A 2 -7.38 4.11 -30.29
CA ALA A 2 -6.05 3.52 -30.29
C ALA A 2 -5.85 2.71 -31.57
N GLU A 3 -4.76 2.97 -32.28
CA GLU A 3 -4.44 2.34 -33.56
C GLU A 3 -3.18 1.47 -33.44
N ARG A 4 -2.95 0.59 -34.42
CA ARG A 4 -1.74 -0.23 -34.48
C ARG A 4 -0.50 0.65 -34.65
N VAL A 5 0.63 0.19 -34.12
CA VAL A 5 1.90 0.95 -34.13
C VAL A 5 2.33 1.38 -35.53
N GLU A 6 2.12 0.56 -36.55
CA GLU A 6 2.50 0.86 -37.93
C GLU A 6 1.61 1.96 -38.55
N ALA A 7 0.29 1.89 -38.30
CA ALA A 7 -0.66 2.90 -38.74
C ALA A 7 -0.43 4.24 -38.03
N TRP A 8 -0.15 4.18 -36.73
CA TRP A 8 0.24 5.35 -35.95
C TRP A 8 1.51 6.00 -36.51
N TRP A 9 2.52 5.20 -36.82
CA TRP A 9 3.78 5.70 -37.39
C TRP A 9 3.58 6.34 -38.76
N ALA A 10 2.87 5.67 -39.67
CA ALA A 10 2.55 6.19 -40.99
C ALA A 10 1.79 7.52 -40.93
N ARG A 11 0.82 7.63 -40.02
CA ARG A 11 0.08 8.88 -39.79
C ARG A 11 0.98 10.00 -39.29
N ARG A 12 1.96 9.69 -38.43
CA ARG A 12 2.95 10.66 -37.95
C ARG A 12 3.93 11.07 -39.04
N GLN A 13 4.34 10.14 -39.91
CA GLN A 13 5.16 10.44 -41.10
C GLN A 13 4.43 11.42 -42.02
N TRP A 14 3.18 11.13 -42.35
CA TRP A 14 2.35 12.00 -43.18
C TRP A 14 2.13 13.38 -42.53
N SER A 15 1.78 13.42 -41.24
CA SER A 15 1.51 14.67 -40.53
C SER A 15 2.74 15.57 -40.34
N LYS A 16 3.95 15.00 -40.27
CA LYS A 16 5.20 15.75 -40.09
C LYS A 16 5.97 15.96 -41.38
N GLY A 17 5.60 15.27 -42.47
CA GLY A 17 6.28 15.33 -43.76
C GLY A 17 7.69 14.76 -43.73
N VAL A 18 7.97 13.83 -42.81
CA VAL A 18 9.31 13.22 -42.63
C VAL A 18 9.21 11.71 -42.41
N ASP A 19 10.20 10.96 -42.89
CA ASP A 19 10.24 9.50 -42.73
C ASP A 19 10.45 9.06 -41.27
N VAL A 20 11.10 9.89 -40.44
CA VAL A 20 11.32 9.62 -39.02
C VAL A 20 10.72 10.77 -38.19
N PRO A 21 9.45 10.68 -37.77
CA PRO A 21 8.76 11.76 -37.04
C PRO A 21 9.40 12.11 -35.69
N TYR A 22 10.00 11.13 -35.03
CA TYR A 22 10.66 11.28 -33.74
C TYR A 22 12.00 10.54 -33.77
N ALA A 23 13.08 11.23 -33.46
CA ALA A 23 14.40 10.63 -33.37
C ALA A 23 14.49 9.62 -32.21
N ILE A 24 15.33 8.59 -32.35
CA ILE A 24 15.60 7.63 -31.28
C ILE A 24 16.14 8.41 -30.06
N GLY A 25 15.43 8.34 -28.94
CA GLY A 25 15.78 9.07 -27.73
C GLY A 25 14.92 10.30 -27.43
N ALA A 26 14.05 10.74 -28.35
CA ALA A 26 13.20 11.93 -28.17
C ALA A 26 12.39 11.94 -26.87
N TYR A 27 11.93 10.77 -26.41
CA TYR A 27 11.15 10.59 -25.17
C TYR A 27 11.90 9.78 -24.10
N ARG A 28 13.25 9.70 -24.16
CA ARG A 28 14.06 8.94 -23.19
C ARG A 28 13.79 9.35 -21.75
N GLU A 29 13.78 10.65 -21.47
CA GLU A 29 13.55 11.18 -20.12
C GLU A 29 12.14 10.88 -19.62
N ALA A 30 11.14 10.98 -20.49
CA ALA A 30 9.75 10.71 -20.15
C ALA A 30 9.52 9.23 -19.78
N TRP A 31 10.31 8.32 -20.35
CA TRP A 31 10.29 6.89 -20.00
C TRP A 31 11.23 6.51 -18.85
N ALA A 32 12.16 7.38 -18.44
CA ALA A 32 13.13 7.08 -17.38
C ALA A 32 12.48 6.77 -16.03
N ALA A 33 11.30 7.34 -15.75
CA ALA A 33 10.51 7.06 -14.56
C ALA A 33 9.89 5.64 -14.55
N PHE A 34 9.91 4.92 -15.68
CA PHE A 34 9.24 3.63 -15.86
C PHE A 34 10.22 2.51 -16.32
N PRO A 35 11.30 2.22 -15.56
CA PRO A 35 12.32 1.24 -15.98
C PRO A 35 11.78 -0.19 -16.14
N ALA A 36 10.66 -0.52 -15.48
CA ALA A 36 9.99 -1.80 -15.66
C ALA A 36 9.36 -1.93 -17.07
N LEU A 37 8.78 -0.86 -17.61
CA LEU A 37 8.15 -0.87 -18.93
C LEU A 37 9.20 -0.92 -20.05
N ILE A 38 10.35 -0.28 -19.85
CA ILE A 38 11.48 -0.37 -20.79
C ILE A 38 11.90 -1.83 -21.02
N ARG A 39 11.93 -2.65 -19.96
CA ARG A 39 12.31 -4.08 -20.08
C ARG A 39 11.27 -4.94 -20.79
N GLN A 40 10.03 -4.49 -20.85
CA GLN A 40 8.91 -5.23 -21.45
C GLN A 40 8.73 -4.91 -22.93
N TYR A 41 9.35 -3.82 -23.38
CA TYR A 41 9.21 -3.35 -24.74
C TYR A 41 10.31 -3.92 -25.63
N HIS A 42 9.90 -4.48 -26.75
CA HIS A 42 10.80 -4.99 -27.77
C HIS A 42 10.53 -4.27 -29.10
N PRO A 43 11.50 -3.51 -29.66
CA PRO A 43 11.35 -2.86 -30.95
C PRO A 43 11.01 -3.85 -32.07
N ASP A 44 11.57 -5.07 -32.02
CA ASP A 44 11.34 -6.12 -33.01
C ASP A 44 9.87 -6.54 -33.09
N LEU A 45 9.13 -6.44 -31.99
CA LEU A 45 7.69 -6.72 -31.92
C LEU A 45 6.82 -5.56 -32.38
N ASN A 46 7.40 -4.37 -32.55
CA ASN A 46 6.70 -3.11 -32.80
C ASN A 46 7.21 -2.42 -34.09
N GLY A 47 7.61 -3.22 -35.09
CA GLY A 47 8.02 -2.70 -36.39
C GLY A 47 9.34 -1.93 -36.38
N GLY A 48 10.24 -2.22 -35.44
CA GLY A 48 11.54 -1.55 -35.31
C GLY A 48 11.48 -0.18 -34.64
N ILE A 49 10.30 0.28 -34.21
CA ILE A 49 10.14 1.57 -33.53
C ILE A 49 10.63 1.43 -32.09
N ALA A 50 11.54 2.31 -31.66
CA ALA A 50 12.01 2.32 -30.28
C ALA A 50 10.96 2.95 -29.35
N LEU A 51 10.86 2.47 -28.11
CA LEU A 51 9.95 3.05 -27.10
C LEU A 51 10.23 4.56 -26.88
N SER A 52 11.50 4.95 -27.00
CA SER A 52 11.94 6.35 -26.89
C SER A 52 11.48 7.24 -28.04
N GLN A 53 10.86 6.70 -29.09
CA GLN A 53 10.22 7.45 -30.17
C GLN A 53 8.70 7.59 -29.96
N VAL A 54 8.15 6.92 -28.95
CA VAL A 54 6.73 6.93 -28.63
C VAL A 54 6.47 7.81 -27.40
N PRO A 55 5.62 8.85 -27.50
CA PRO A 55 5.22 9.63 -26.34
C PRO A 55 4.47 8.76 -25.31
N PRO A 56 4.70 8.91 -23.99
CA PRO A 56 3.99 8.12 -22.97
C PRO A 56 2.48 8.31 -22.91
N ALA A 57 1.95 9.38 -23.51
CA ALA A 57 0.52 9.68 -23.59
C ALA A 57 -0.06 9.40 -24.99
N ALA A 58 0.67 8.71 -25.87
CA ALA A 58 0.19 8.40 -27.21
C ALA A 58 -0.88 7.30 -27.18
N ASP A 59 -1.98 7.51 -27.92
CA ASP A 59 -3.02 6.51 -28.17
C ASP A 59 -2.60 5.51 -29.25
N VAL A 60 -1.54 4.75 -28.98
CA VAL A 60 -0.99 3.71 -29.88
C VAL A 60 -0.98 2.37 -29.18
N LEU A 61 -1.44 1.32 -29.84
CA LEU A 61 -1.33 -0.04 -29.33
C LEU A 61 0.08 -0.56 -29.59
N LEU A 62 0.82 -0.81 -28.51
CA LEU A 62 2.14 -1.42 -28.54
C LEU A 62 2.04 -2.86 -28.05
N LEU A 63 2.90 -3.73 -28.58
CA LEU A 63 3.06 -5.09 -28.13
C LEU A 63 4.09 -5.14 -26.99
N TRP A 64 3.65 -5.61 -25.83
CA TRP A 64 4.45 -5.77 -24.61
C TRP A 64 4.70 -7.25 -24.35
N GLN A 65 5.87 -7.57 -23.79
CA GLN A 65 6.21 -8.93 -23.36
C GLN A 65 6.56 -8.96 -21.88
N CYS A 66 6.01 -9.93 -21.14
CA CYS A 66 6.32 -10.12 -19.73
C CYS A 66 7.52 -11.02 -19.47
N ASP A 67 8.02 -11.01 -18.23
CA ASP A 67 9.14 -11.87 -17.79
C ASP A 67 8.82 -13.37 -17.98
N SER A 68 7.54 -13.75 -18.04
CA SER A 68 7.08 -15.12 -18.32
C SER A 68 6.93 -15.42 -19.82
N GLY A 69 7.19 -14.46 -20.70
CA GLY A 69 7.16 -14.61 -22.16
C GLY A 69 5.83 -14.28 -22.83
N HIS A 70 4.75 -14.08 -22.08
CA HIS A 70 3.42 -13.74 -22.61
C HIS A 70 3.42 -12.37 -23.30
N ARG A 71 2.66 -12.25 -24.39
CA ARG A 71 2.60 -11.06 -25.24
C ARG A 71 1.20 -10.50 -25.28
N PHE A 72 1.06 -9.19 -25.12
CA PHE A 72 -0.26 -8.56 -25.18
C PHE A 72 -0.16 -7.13 -25.71
N ALA A 73 -1.26 -6.65 -26.30
CA ALA A 73 -1.37 -5.29 -26.81
C ALA A 73 -1.96 -4.36 -25.74
N ALA A 74 -1.35 -3.19 -25.55
CA ALA A 74 -1.87 -2.14 -24.68
C ALA A 74 -1.29 -0.78 -25.09
N THR A 75 -2.03 0.29 -24.80
CA THR A 75 -1.50 1.65 -24.95
C THR A 75 -0.46 1.99 -23.88
N PRO A 76 0.48 2.92 -24.15
CA PRO A 76 1.37 3.50 -23.15
C PRO A 76 0.66 3.92 -21.85
N THR A 77 -0.48 4.61 -21.98
CA THR A 77 -1.28 5.09 -20.85
C THR A 77 -1.89 3.94 -20.06
N GLU A 78 -2.55 2.98 -20.73
CA GLU A 78 -3.10 1.79 -20.07
C GLU A 78 -2.02 0.99 -19.37
N GLN A 79 -0.88 0.76 -20.02
CA GLN A 79 0.21 -0.02 -19.44
C GLN A 79 0.83 0.67 -18.21
N ARG A 80 0.88 2.00 -18.19
CA ARG A 80 1.30 2.80 -17.02
C ARG A 80 0.29 2.82 -15.88
N LEU A 81 -1.01 2.86 -16.20
CA LEU A 81 -2.09 2.94 -15.22
C LEU A 81 -2.53 1.59 -14.66
N ARG A 82 -2.16 0.47 -15.32
CA ARG A 82 -2.41 -0.87 -14.81
C ARG A 82 -1.84 -1.02 -13.39
N PRO A 83 -2.59 -1.64 -12.45
CA PRO A 83 -2.32 -1.61 -11.03
C PRO A 83 -0.90 -2.10 -10.73
N GLY A 84 -0.03 -1.13 -10.49
CA GLY A 84 1.35 -1.37 -10.10
C GLY A 84 1.39 -1.81 -8.65
N ARG A 85 2.11 -2.92 -8.41
CA ARG A 85 2.52 -3.48 -7.11
C ARG A 85 1.61 -4.55 -6.50
N GLU A 86 1.34 -5.61 -7.25
CA GLU A 86 1.22 -6.94 -6.65
C GLU A 86 2.55 -7.69 -6.65
N ARG A 87 2.78 -8.50 -5.60
CA ARG A 87 4.06 -9.15 -5.23
C ARG A 87 4.64 -10.13 -6.27
N ARG A 88 4.13 -10.20 -7.49
CA ARG A 88 4.50 -11.24 -8.45
C ARG A 88 4.97 -10.58 -9.75
N ARG A 89 6.03 -11.14 -10.33
CA ARG A 89 6.77 -10.62 -11.51
C ARG A 89 5.92 -10.46 -12.78
N SER A 90 4.64 -10.80 -12.73
CA SER A 90 3.75 -10.81 -13.89
C SER A 90 2.28 -10.48 -13.58
N ALA A 91 1.96 -9.88 -12.41
CA ALA A 91 0.59 -9.49 -12.05
C ALA A 91 -0.07 -8.46 -13.00
N TRP A 92 0.70 -7.90 -13.92
CA TRP A 92 0.31 -6.86 -14.88
C TRP A 92 -0.04 -7.41 -16.28
N CYS A 93 0.42 -8.63 -16.60
CA CYS A 93 0.10 -9.32 -17.85
C CYS A 93 -1.29 -10.00 -17.70
N PRO A 94 -2.21 -9.84 -18.67
CA PRO A 94 -3.55 -10.45 -18.60
C PRO A 94 -3.51 -11.95 -18.31
N GLU A 95 -2.66 -12.69 -19.05
CA GLU A 95 -2.53 -14.13 -18.91
C GLU A 95 -1.99 -14.52 -17.53
N CYS A 96 -0.94 -13.86 -17.06
CA CYS A 96 -0.41 -14.13 -15.72
C CYS A 96 -1.37 -13.71 -14.59
N SER A 97 -2.18 -12.67 -14.82
CA SER A 97 -3.23 -12.26 -13.89
C SER A 97 -4.33 -13.32 -13.81
N GLU A 98 -4.78 -13.84 -14.94
CA GLU A 98 -5.78 -14.93 -15.01
C GLU A 98 -5.25 -16.22 -14.38
N LEU A 99 -4.02 -16.63 -14.70
CA LEU A 99 -3.38 -17.79 -14.09
C LEU A 99 -3.25 -17.64 -12.56
N ALA A 100 -3.02 -16.42 -12.07
CA ALA A 100 -2.90 -16.14 -10.64
C ALA A 100 -4.25 -16.10 -9.91
N SER A 101 -5.33 -15.72 -10.60
CA SER A 101 -6.69 -15.64 -10.06
C SER A 101 -7.70 -16.21 -11.06
N PRO A 102 -7.76 -17.55 -11.22
CA PRO A 102 -8.64 -18.14 -12.21
C PRO A 102 -10.09 -17.81 -11.86
N THR A 103 -10.81 -17.21 -12.82
CA THR A 103 -12.25 -17.03 -12.76
C THR A 103 -12.88 -18.41 -12.59
N ARG A 104 -13.41 -18.69 -11.40
CA ARG A 104 -14.11 -19.95 -11.15
C ARG A 104 -15.45 -19.91 -11.88
N VAL A 105 -15.47 -20.35 -13.13
CA VAL A 105 -16.72 -20.71 -13.80
C VAL A 105 -17.24 -21.96 -13.07
N PRO A 106 -18.40 -21.92 -12.42
CA PRO A 106 -19.01 -23.14 -11.90
C PRO A 106 -19.27 -24.05 -13.10
N ALA A 107 -18.68 -25.25 -13.11
CA ALA A 107 -19.06 -26.27 -14.08
C ALA A 107 -20.52 -26.62 -13.81
N LEU A 108 -21.43 -26.10 -14.64
CA LEU A 108 -22.81 -26.57 -14.68
C LEU A 108 -22.79 -27.93 -15.38
N PRO A 109 -23.53 -28.94 -14.89
CA PRO A 109 -23.58 -30.25 -15.55
C PRO A 109 -24.10 -30.08 -16.99
N MET A 110 -23.44 -30.74 -17.95
CA MET A 110 -23.94 -30.84 -19.32
C MET A 110 -25.34 -31.47 -19.27
N ARG A 111 -26.32 -30.77 -19.85
CA ARG A 111 -27.68 -31.27 -20.04
C ARG A 111 -27.82 -31.71 -21.49
N GLU A 112 -28.52 -32.83 -21.72
CA GLU A 112 -28.78 -33.37 -23.07
C GLU A 112 -29.73 -32.48 -23.90
N SER A 113 -30.61 -31.69 -23.27
CA SER A 113 -31.47 -30.71 -23.92
C SER A 113 -31.63 -29.42 -23.09
N VAL A 114 -31.96 -28.30 -23.76
CA VAL A 114 -32.21 -26.99 -23.14
C VAL A 114 -33.61 -26.50 -23.52
N ASP A 115 -34.64 -27.18 -23.02
CA ASP A 115 -36.03 -26.85 -23.38
C ASP A 115 -36.59 -25.64 -22.61
N ALA A 116 -35.86 -25.13 -21.60
CA ALA A 116 -36.15 -23.86 -20.94
C ALA A 116 -34.86 -23.23 -20.35
N PRO A 117 -34.72 -21.89 -20.37
CA PRO A 117 -33.61 -21.23 -19.68
C PRO A 117 -33.67 -21.58 -18.19
N PRO A 118 -32.53 -21.88 -17.55
CA PRO A 118 -32.52 -22.25 -16.14
C PRO A 118 -33.06 -21.06 -15.33
N VAL A 119 -34.12 -21.29 -14.56
CA VAL A 119 -34.44 -20.41 -13.43
C VAL A 119 -33.25 -20.55 -12.49
N SER A 120 -32.36 -19.56 -12.50
CA SER A 120 -31.21 -19.53 -11.61
C SER A 120 -31.70 -19.26 -10.20
N ALA A 121 -32.25 -20.28 -9.54
CA ALA A 121 -32.19 -20.31 -8.09
C ALA A 121 -30.71 -20.17 -7.75
N THR A 122 -30.37 -19.19 -6.92
CA THR A 122 -29.04 -19.02 -6.33
C THR A 122 -28.76 -20.20 -5.39
N GLY A 123 -28.71 -21.40 -5.96
CA GLY A 123 -28.45 -22.66 -5.28
C GLY A 123 -26.95 -22.80 -5.15
N VAL A 124 -26.46 -22.63 -3.92
CA VAL A 124 -25.06 -22.85 -3.56
C VAL A 124 -24.78 -24.36 -3.70
N LEU A 125 -24.32 -24.81 -4.87
CA LEU A 125 -24.07 -26.22 -5.20
C LEU A 125 -23.00 -26.90 -4.32
N ARG A 126 -22.22 -26.12 -3.55
CA ARG A 126 -21.34 -26.63 -2.50
C ARG A 126 -21.40 -25.71 -1.29
N PRO A 127 -21.79 -26.17 -0.09
CA PRO A 127 -21.67 -25.37 1.11
C PRO A 127 -20.21 -24.90 1.21
N ARG A 128 -19.99 -23.58 1.31
CA ARG A 128 -18.65 -23.03 1.52
C ARG A 128 -18.09 -23.73 2.75
N ARG A 129 -17.02 -24.52 2.56
CA ARG A 129 -16.27 -25.08 3.68
C ARG A 129 -15.93 -23.89 4.59
N PRO A 130 -16.41 -23.87 5.85
CA PRO A 130 -16.20 -22.72 6.71
C PRO A 130 -14.71 -22.48 6.76
N LYS A 131 -14.29 -21.24 6.45
CA LYS A 131 -12.89 -20.85 6.64
C LYS A 131 -12.63 -21.07 8.13
N LYS A 132 -11.78 -22.04 8.46
CA LYS A 132 -11.28 -22.18 9.83
C LYS A 132 -10.56 -20.89 10.16
N SER A 133 -11.17 -20.05 10.99
CA SER A 133 -10.47 -18.90 11.55
C SER A 133 -9.27 -19.45 12.31
N PRO A 134 -8.04 -18.97 12.04
CA PRO A 134 -6.91 -19.35 12.86
C PRO A 134 -7.23 -19.03 14.33
N PRO A 135 -6.79 -19.88 15.28
CA PRO A 135 -7.05 -19.65 16.69
C PRO A 135 -6.52 -18.27 17.10
N LEU A 136 -7.29 -17.60 17.97
CA LEU A 136 -6.84 -16.34 18.57
C LEU A 136 -5.76 -16.66 19.60
N CYS A 137 -4.85 -15.71 19.81
CA CYS A 137 -3.81 -15.85 20.82
C CYS A 137 -4.41 -15.80 22.23
N ASP A 138 -4.25 -16.87 23.00
CA ASP A 138 -4.75 -17.00 24.38
C ASP A 138 -3.99 -16.11 25.38
N LYS A 139 -2.87 -15.50 24.96
CA LYS A 139 -2.04 -14.64 25.81
C LYS A 139 -2.56 -13.21 25.95
N THR A 140 -3.63 -12.85 25.22
CA THR A 140 -4.22 -11.52 25.33
C THR A 140 -5.09 -11.47 26.59
N PRO A 141 -4.78 -10.61 27.59
CA PRO A 141 -5.58 -10.50 28.80
C PRO A 141 -7.00 -9.99 28.49
N ASP A 142 -7.97 -10.42 29.30
CA ASP A 142 -9.36 -9.98 29.17
C ASP A 142 -9.56 -8.61 29.82
N LEU A 143 -9.18 -7.59 29.06
CA LEU A 143 -9.32 -6.18 29.42
C LEU A 143 -10.43 -5.52 28.59
N PRO A 144 -11.03 -4.43 29.09
CA PRO A 144 -12.01 -3.68 28.32
C PRO A 144 -11.36 -3.12 27.03
N PRO A 145 -12.09 -3.04 25.91
CA PRO A 145 -11.59 -2.41 24.70
C PRO A 145 -11.10 -0.99 24.96
N GLY A 146 -9.90 -0.68 24.45
CA GLY A 146 -9.22 0.59 24.67
C GLY A 146 -8.34 0.64 25.91
N ALA A 147 -8.31 -0.39 26.76
CA ALA A 147 -7.33 -0.47 27.86
C ALA A 147 -5.90 -0.61 27.30
N ALA A 148 -4.98 0.19 27.84
CA ALA A 148 -3.55 0.03 27.61
C ALA A 148 -2.97 -0.95 28.64
N PHE A 149 -2.06 -1.82 28.21
CA PHE A 149 -1.43 -2.81 29.06
C PHE A 149 -0.05 -3.23 28.53
N VAL A 150 0.62 -4.09 29.29
CA VAL A 150 1.90 -4.69 28.91
C VAL A 150 1.63 -6.08 28.34
N SER A 151 1.80 -6.24 27.03
CA SER A 151 1.68 -7.50 26.32
C SER A 151 3.03 -8.22 26.22
N SER A 152 3.00 -9.53 26.45
CA SER A 152 4.14 -10.44 26.21
C SER A 152 4.31 -10.82 24.74
N CYS A 153 3.30 -10.54 23.89
CA CYS A 153 3.33 -10.81 22.46
C CYS A 153 3.87 -9.63 21.64
N ALA A 154 4.06 -8.46 22.28
CA ALA A 154 4.56 -7.28 21.60
C ALA A 154 5.98 -7.54 21.08
N PRO A 155 6.29 -7.14 19.83
CA PRO A 155 7.65 -7.17 19.32
C PRO A 155 8.56 -6.30 20.20
N ARG A 156 9.81 -6.71 20.36
CA ARG A 156 10.80 -5.91 21.10
C ARG A 156 11.02 -4.59 20.35
N PRO A 157 11.21 -3.46 21.06
CA PRO A 157 11.60 -2.19 20.46
C PRO A 157 12.80 -2.41 19.53
N ALA A 158 12.71 -1.93 18.30
CA ALA A 158 13.59 -2.36 17.22
C ALA A 158 14.71 -1.36 16.94
N SER A 159 14.65 -0.15 17.50
CA SER A 159 15.56 0.95 17.12
C SER A 159 16.01 1.81 18.30
N ALA A 160 17.31 2.13 18.34
CA ALA A 160 17.89 3.10 19.29
C ALA A 160 17.25 4.51 19.18
N VAL A 161 16.63 4.82 18.04
CA VAL A 161 15.91 6.07 17.85
C VAL A 161 14.54 6.05 18.55
N GLU A 162 13.86 4.90 18.60
CA GLU A 162 12.62 4.74 19.37
C GLU A 162 12.89 4.91 20.87
N ASP A 163 14.00 4.37 21.37
CA ASP A 163 14.42 4.52 22.77
C ASP A 163 14.74 5.99 23.11
N ARG A 164 15.41 6.70 22.19
CA ARG A 164 15.68 8.13 22.35
C ARG A 164 14.39 8.96 22.33
N LEU A 165 13.48 8.67 21.40
CA LEU A 165 12.17 9.33 21.31
C LEU A 165 11.39 9.12 22.61
N ARG A 166 11.37 7.90 23.13
CA ARG A 166 10.77 7.55 24.43
C ARG A 166 11.37 8.39 25.55
N ALA A 167 12.70 8.38 25.70
CA ALA A 167 13.39 9.12 26.75
C ALA A 167 13.14 10.63 26.68
N ASP A 168 13.24 11.22 25.48
CA ASP A 168 13.01 12.65 25.25
C ASP A 168 11.57 13.05 25.60
N LEU A 169 10.59 12.18 25.31
CA LEU A 169 9.17 12.45 25.60
C LEU A 169 8.88 12.41 27.11
N PHE A 170 9.32 11.37 27.81
CA PHE A 170 9.08 11.21 29.25
C PHE A 170 9.92 12.18 30.11
N ALA A 171 11.03 12.69 29.57
CA ALA A 171 11.76 13.79 30.17
C ALA A 171 10.96 15.11 30.18
N ARG A 172 10.01 15.29 29.25
CA ARG A 172 9.15 16.47 29.16
C ARG A 172 7.74 16.27 29.69
N LEU A 173 7.21 15.05 29.63
CA LEU A 173 5.85 14.75 30.04
C LEU A 173 5.85 13.71 31.16
N ALA A 174 5.17 13.99 32.26
CA ALA A 174 4.95 13.09 33.39
C ALA A 174 3.80 12.10 33.08
N LEU A 175 4.04 11.18 32.14
CA LEU A 175 3.09 10.16 31.70
C LEU A 175 3.49 8.76 32.19
N THR A 176 2.54 7.82 32.23
CA THR A 176 2.79 6.42 32.60
C THR A 176 3.71 5.74 31.59
N GLU A 177 4.84 5.23 32.08
CA GLU A 177 5.82 4.49 31.29
C GLU A 177 5.52 2.98 31.23
N GLY A 178 6.10 2.29 30.24
CA GLY A 178 6.12 0.82 30.16
C GLY A 178 4.95 0.15 29.44
N LEU A 179 3.91 0.89 29.06
CA LEU A 179 2.79 0.36 28.27
C LEU A 179 3.21 0.14 26.80
N ASN A 180 2.82 -1.01 26.23
CA ASN A 180 3.22 -1.40 24.88
C ASN A 180 2.07 -1.94 24.00
N ALA A 181 0.87 -2.10 24.56
CA ALA A 181 -0.27 -2.66 23.84
C ALA A 181 -1.58 -1.97 24.20
N VAL A 182 -2.49 -1.95 23.23
CA VAL A 182 -3.87 -1.47 23.40
C VAL A 182 -4.84 -2.58 23.02
N ARG A 183 -5.83 -2.84 23.89
CA ARG A 183 -6.87 -3.84 23.65
C ARG A 183 -7.86 -3.34 22.59
N VAL A 184 -8.15 -4.17 21.58
CA VAL A 184 -9.09 -3.81 20.49
C VAL A 184 -10.28 -4.76 20.39
N THR A 185 -11.43 -4.24 19.98
CA THR A 185 -12.68 -5.01 19.86
C THR A 185 -12.60 -6.07 18.75
N ARG A 186 -12.00 -5.70 17.61
CA ARG A 186 -11.86 -6.59 16.45
C ARG A 186 -10.44 -7.16 16.40
N PRO A 187 -10.27 -8.46 16.12
CA PRO A 187 -8.95 -9.05 16.01
C PRO A 187 -8.16 -8.41 14.86
N PHE A 188 -6.92 -8.05 15.17
CA PHE A 188 -5.90 -7.66 14.21
C PHE A 188 -4.95 -8.85 14.04
N PHE A 189 -4.98 -9.47 12.86
CA PHE A 189 -4.43 -10.81 12.64
C PHE A 189 -5.00 -11.84 13.63
N GLN A 190 -4.15 -12.51 14.42
CA GLN A 190 -4.52 -13.51 15.42
C GLN A 190 -4.61 -12.93 16.84
N HIS A 191 -4.43 -11.61 16.98
CA HIS A 191 -4.36 -10.92 18.26
C HIS A 191 -5.54 -9.98 18.43
N ARG A 192 -6.03 -9.82 19.66
CA ARG A 192 -7.05 -8.80 19.99
C ARG A 192 -6.42 -7.58 20.67
N GLU A 193 -5.17 -7.34 20.32
CA GLU A 193 -4.29 -6.30 20.83
C GLU A 193 -3.54 -5.69 19.65
N ILE A 194 -3.19 -4.42 19.78
CA ILE A 194 -2.36 -3.68 18.83
C ILE A 194 -1.14 -3.16 19.59
N TRP A 195 0.02 -3.18 18.93
CA TRP A 195 1.30 -2.76 19.51
C TRP A 195 1.83 -1.51 18.80
N PRO A 196 1.58 -0.32 19.32
CA PRO A 196 2.29 0.91 18.93
C PRO A 196 3.69 0.97 19.54
N ASP A 197 4.56 1.82 18.96
CA ASP A 197 5.91 2.04 19.50
C ASP A 197 5.86 2.74 20.87
N LEU A 198 4.90 3.65 21.03
CA LEU A 198 4.55 4.26 22.31
C LEU A 198 3.06 4.34 22.53
N VAL A 199 2.66 4.11 23.77
CA VAL A 199 1.28 4.13 24.23
C VAL A 199 1.17 5.14 25.37
N LEU A 200 0.47 6.25 25.12
CA LEU A 200 0.22 7.31 26.10
C LEU A 200 -1.22 7.19 26.60
N SER A 201 -1.42 6.48 27.71
CA SER A 201 -2.75 6.14 28.25
C SER A 201 -3.61 7.34 28.61
N GLU A 202 -3.00 8.34 29.24
CA GLU A 202 -3.63 9.54 29.79
C GLU A 202 -4.12 10.44 28.67
N LEU A 203 -3.32 10.56 27.61
CA LEU A 203 -3.68 11.32 26.42
C LEU A 203 -4.49 10.47 25.44
N ARG A 204 -4.62 9.15 25.63
CA ARG A 204 -5.23 8.22 24.65
C ARG A 204 -4.64 8.43 23.25
N ILE A 205 -3.31 8.56 23.19
CA ILE A 205 -2.54 8.74 21.96
C ILE A 205 -1.55 7.58 21.82
N ALA A 206 -1.55 6.95 20.65
CA ALA A 206 -0.54 6.00 20.22
C ALA A 206 0.43 6.69 19.26
N VAL A 207 1.74 6.51 19.46
CA VAL A 207 2.77 7.06 18.59
C VAL A 207 3.46 5.93 17.84
N GLU A 208 3.65 6.12 16.54
CA GLU A 208 4.36 5.21 15.65
C GLU A 208 5.54 5.95 15.02
N TYR A 209 6.74 5.37 15.06
CA TYR A 209 7.95 5.90 14.47
C TYR A 209 8.34 5.09 13.23
N ASP A 210 7.95 5.59 12.07
CA ASP A 210 8.32 5.00 10.78
C ASP A 210 9.66 5.60 10.32
N SER A 211 10.71 4.79 10.37
CA SER A 211 11.98 5.12 9.70
C SER A 211 12.06 4.52 8.31
N ILE A 212 12.64 5.27 7.36
CA ILE A 212 13.14 4.68 6.10
C ILE A 212 14.29 3.75 6.47
N GLY A 213 13.99 2.47 6.70
CA GLY A 213 15.00 1.44 6.87
C GLY A 213 15.96 1.38 5.67
N ARG A 214 17.05 0.62 5.84
CA ARG A 214 18.21 0.49 4.92
C ARG A 214 17.90 0.16 3.45
N HIS A 215 16.65 -0.10 3.09
CA HIS A 215 16.17 -0.31 1.73
C HIS A 215 14.91 0.53 1.52
N GLY A 216 15.01 1.66 0.78
CA GLY A 216 13.96 2.66 0.54
C GLY A 216 12.74 2.20 -0.26
N LEU A 217 12.15 1.05 0.10
CA LEU A 217 10.96 0.43 -0.46
C LEU A 217 9.92 0.08 0.62
N GLU A 218 10.14 0.47 1.88
CA GLU A 218 9.35 -0.05 3.01
C GLU A 218 7.95 0.55 3.20
N HIS A 219 7.54 1.57 2.44
CA HIS A 219 6.28 2.29 2.71
C HIS A 219 5.39 2.54 1.49
N VAL A 220 5.20 1.55 0.60
CA VAL A 220 4.12 1.63 -0.41
C VAL A 220 3.39 0.29 -0.52
N GLY A 221 2.09 0.26 -0.19
CA GLY A 221 1.20 -0.88 -0.45
C GLY A 221 0.70 -1.67 0.78
N ARG A 222 1.03 -2.97 0.89
CA ARG A 222 0.40 -3.87 1.90
C ARG A 222 0.66 -3.48 3.35
N ARG A 223 1.82 -2.87 3.67
CA ARG A 223 2.08 -2.30 5.00
C ARG A 223 1.17 -1.09 5.25
N GLU A 224 1.02 -0.18 4.29
CA GLU A 224 0.08 0.94 4.37
C GLU A 224 -1.38 0.50 4.59
N GLN A 225 -1.85 -0.56 3.92
CA GLN A 225 -3.21 -1.07 4.17
C GLN A 225 -3.36 -1.73 5.55
N ALA A 226 -2.31 -2.43 6.02
CA ALA A 226 -2.27 -3.00 7.36
C ALA A 226 -2.22 -1.90 8.43
N ASP A 227 -1.44 -0.85 8.18
CA ASP A 227 -1.28 0.35 9.00
C ASP A 227 -2.61 1.11 9.09
N ARG A 228 -3.26 1.39 7.95
CA ARG A 228 -4.60 2.00 7.95
C ARG A 228 -5.65 1.14 8.66
N ARG A 229 -5.47 -0.19 8.70
CA ARG A 229 -6.34 -1.08 9.46
C ARG A 229 -6.00 -1.04 10.97
N LYS A 230 -4.72 -0.91 11.31
CA LYS A 230 -4.22 -0.69 12.68
C LYS A 230 -4.79 0.62 13.23
N ASP A 231 -4.64 1.71 12.48
CA ASP A 231 -5.11 3.05 12.85
C ASP A 231 -6.63 3.07 13.08
N ARG A 232 -7.40 2.46 12.16
CA ARG A 232 -8.85 2.35 12.31
C ARG A 232 -9.26 1.52 13.53
N ALA A 233 -8.51 0.47 13.86
CA ALA A 233 -8.81 -0.36 15.01
C ALA A 233 -8.49 0.35 16.33
N LEU A 234 -7.45 1.20 16.38
CA LEU A 234 -7.15 2.07 17.52
C LEU A 234 -8.20 3.18 17.66
N ARG A 235 -8.54 3.88 16.58
CA ARG A 235 -9.59 4.92 16.59
C ARG A 235 -10.95 4.37 17.01
N ALA A 236 -11.29 3.14 16.61
CA ALA A 236 -12.53 2.49 17.02
C ALA A 236 -12.63 2.24 18.54
N VAL A 237 -11.52 2.29 19.28
CA VAL A 237 -11.49 2.18 20.75
C VAL A 237 -11.12 3.50 21.45
N GLY A 238 -11.26 4.63 20.74
CA GLY A 238 -11.08 5.98 21.28
C GLY A 238 -9.63 6.48 21.34
N TRP A 239 -8.71 5.79 20.67
CA TRP A 239 -7.30 6.18 20.60
C TRP A 239 -7.01 6.96 19.33
N GLU A 240 -6.22 8.01 19.45
CA GLU A 240 -5.67 8.71 18.29
C GLU A 240 -4.26 8.21 17.97
N VAL A 241 -3.91 8.26 16.69
CA VAL A 241 -2.62 7.77 16.19
C VAL A 241 -1.84 8.93 15.60
N VAL A 242 -0.62 9.13 16.09
CA VAL A 242 0.34 10.12 15.59
C VAL A 242 1.54 9.37 15.03
N ARG A 243 1.76 9.50 13.73
CA ARG A 243 2.86 8.81 13.06
C ARG A 243 3.98 9.78 12.74
N VAL A 244 5.17 9.52 13.27
CA VAL A 244 6.39 10.23 12.95
C VAL A 244 7.08 9.50 11.80
N ARG A 245 7.07 10.11 10.62
CA ARG A 245 7.68 9.57 9.41
C ARG A 245 8.97 10.30 9.13
N THR A 246 10.07 9.56 8.99
CA THR A 246 11.33 10.17 8.55
C THR A 246 11.50 10.11 7.03
N GLY A 247 12.06 11.18 6.42
CA GLY A 247 12.38 11.23 4.99
C GLY A 247 11.24 11.62 4.03
N LYS A 248 11.30 11.15 2.77
CA LYS A 248 10.33 11.44 1.68
C LYS A 248 9.07 10.56 1.73
N LEU A 249 8.54 10.31 2.92
CA LEU A 249 7.35 9.48 3.10
C LEU A 249 6.09 10.35 3.14
N GLU A 250 5.15 10.09 2.23
CA GLU A 250 3.85 10.78 2.21
C GLU A 250 3.08 10.55 3.52
N PRO A 251 2.29 11.53 4.00
CA PRO A 251 1.48 11.37 5.20
C PRO A 251 0.30 10.42 4.92
N LEU A 252 -0.01 9.54 5.87
CA LEU A 252 -1.16 8.62 5.80
C LEU A 252 -2.35 9.09 6.63
N GLY A 253 -2.10 9.85 7.69
CA GLY A 253 -3.09 10.36 8.62
C GLY A 253 -3.07 11.89 8.75
N PRO A 254 -4.16 12.47 9.32
CA PRO A 254 -4.28 13.91 9.52
C PRO A 254 -3.30 14.47 10.56
N HIS A 255 -2.71 13.62 11.40
CA HIS A 255 -1.79 14.01 12.47
C HIS A 255 -0.36 13.51 12.22
N ASP A 256 -0.05 13.10 10.98
CA ASP A 256 1.26 12.57 10.64
C ASP A 256 2.31 13.68 10.57
N LEU A 257 3.47 13.44 11.18
CA LEU A 257 4.59 14.36 11.21
C LEU A 257 5.70 13.87 10.31
N GLN A 258 5.99 14.62 9.25
CA GLN A 258 7.18 14.41 8.42
C GLN A 258 8.38 15.14 9.02
N LEU A 259 9.43 14.38 9.34
CA LEU A 259 10.63 14.88 9.97
C LEU A 259 11.88 14.38 9.21
N ALA A 260 12.90 15.21 9.05
CA ALA A 260 14.14 14.75 8.41
C ALA A 260 14.97 13.88 9.36
N THR A 261 15.03 14.29 10.63
CA THR A 261 15.76 13.65 11.72
C THR A 261 15.05 13.88 13.04
N TRP A 262 15.28 13.01 14.03
CA TRP A 262 14.79 13.20 15.40
C TRP A 262 15.69 14.21 16.15
N ASN A 263 15.11 15.32 16.60
CA ASN A 263 15.79 16.39 17.34
C ASN A 263 14.81 17.12 18.29
N ARG A 264 15.28 18.13 19.04
CA ARG A 264 14.42 18.88 19.98
C ARG A 264 13.22 19.57 19.30
N ALA A 265 13.41 20.13 18.12
CA ALA A 265 12.31 20.75 17.37
C ALA A 265 11.27 19.72 16.88
N ALA A 266 11.71 18.49 16.56
CA ALA A 266 10.81 17.38 16.26
C ALA A 266 9.95 17.00 17.48
N LEU A 267 10.54 16.99 18.68
CA LEU A 267 9.82 16.79 19.94
C LEU A 267 8.82 17.92 20.20
N ASP A 268 9.18 19.18 19.98
CA ASP A 268 8.26 20.33 20.09
C ASP A 268 7.04 20.15 19.17
N ARG A 269 7.28 19.79 17.90
CA ARG A 269 6.20 19.55 16.93
C ARG A 269 5.31 18.36 17.32
N LEU A 270 5.88 17.33 17.93
CA LEU A 270 5.12 16.19 18.43
C LEU A 270 4.20 16.58 19.59
N ILE A 271 4.71 17.38 20.53
CA ILE A 271 3.91 17.91 21.65
C ILE A 271 2.81 18.84 21.11
N GLU A 272 3.11 19.69 20.14
CA GLU A 272 2.10 20.56 19.51
C GLU A 272 1.01 19.74 18.80
N ALA A 273 1.37 18.64 18.15
CA ALA A 273 0.38 17.72 17.58
C ALA A 273 -0.52 17.12 18.68
N PHE A 274 0.02 16.79 19.86
CA PHE A 274 -0.80 16.33 20.98
C PHE A 274 -1.77 17.40 21.48
N ARG A 275 -1.30 18.67 21.56
CA ARG A 275 -2.15 19.82 21.93
C ARG A 275 -3.28 20.01 20.91
N GLY A 276 -3.00 19.84 19.63
CA GLY A 276 -4.01 19.90 18.57
C GLY A 276 -5.08 18.80 18.67
N ILE A 277 -4.73 17.62 19.19
CA ILE A 277 -5.64 16.47 19.29
C ILE A 277 -6.47 16.50 20.58
N ARG A 278 -5.84 16.76 21.72
CA ARG A 278 -6.48 16.66 23.05
C ARG A 278 -6.74 17.99 23.73
N GLY A 279 -6.26 19.08 23.15
CA GLY A 279 -6.29 20.41 23.72
C GLY A 279 -5.02 20.72 24.52
N PRO A 280 -4.60 22.00 24.56
CA PRO A 280 -3.39 22.42 25.25
C PRO A 280 -3.47 22.16 26.75
N LEU A 281 -4.62 22.44 27.38
CA LEU A 281 -4.82 22.28 28.83
C LEU A 281 -4.54 20.86 29.32
N LEU A 282 -4.98 19.85 28.57
CA LEU A 282 -4.77 18.45 28.97
C LEU A 282 -3.30 18.05 28.85
N VAL A 283 -2.62 18.49 27.79
CA VAL A 283 -1.20 18.15 27.55
C VAL A 283 -0.29 18.92 28.51
N ASP A 284 -0.60 20.19 28.76
CA ASP A 284 0.13 21.06 29.69
C ASP A 284 0.06 20.56 31.13
N ALA A 285 -1.05 19.94 31.53
CA ALA A 285 -1.20 19.33 32.86
C ALA A 285 -0.17 18.22 33.14
N TYR A 286 0.38 17.60 32.09
CA TYR A 286 1.43 16.58 32.22
C TYR A 286 2.81 17.12 31.87
N SER A 287 2.98 18.40 31.56
CA SER A 287 4.30 18.97 31.26
C SER A 287 5.15 19.10 32.52
N ARG A 288 6.43 18.76 32.40
CA ARG A 288 7.46 18.90 33.44
C ARG A 288 8.17 20.25 33.36
#